data_AF-A0A920P2F3-F1
#
_entry.id   AF-A0A920P2F3-F1
#
_cell.length_a   1.000
_cell.length_b   1.000
_cell.length_c   1.000
_cell.angle_alpha   90.00
_cell.angle_beta   90.00
_cell.angle_gamma   90.00
#
_symmetry.space_group_name_H-M   'P 1'
#
loop_
_entity.id
_entity.type
_entity.pdbx_description
1 polymer ?
#
loop_
_entity_poly.entity_id
_entity_poly.type
_entity_poly.pdbx_seq_one_letter_code
_entity_poly.pdbx_strand_id
1 'polypeptide(L)'
;MTDEIKGAIQRLAPENDVVITEIGGTVGDIESLPFLEAIRQFRVDLGRENVIFVHLTLVPYIAAAGELKTKPTQHSVRELMQIGIQPDFLLCRTEHELSDEIRQKIALFTNVQLEGVIECLDVATIYEVPLSLKAQGLDDVILERLQLDAPQPDLSGWTKMVRRFKKPESGEARIAVVGKYTNLVDSYKSIQEALIHGGISNDVKVSVEWLSSEEI
;
A
#
# COMPACT_ATOMS: atom_id res chain seq x y z
N MET A 1 2.99 24.67 -12.56
CA MET A 1 2.32 23.37 -12.30
C MET A 1 3.04 22.57 -11.22
N THR A 2 4.36 22.32 -11.34
CA THR A 2 5.12 21.57 -10.33
C THR A 2 5.17 22.29 -8.97
N ASP A 3 5.28 23.63 -8.97
CA ASP A 3 5.28 24.43 -7.74
C ASP A 3 3.94 24.37 -7.01
N GLU A 4 2.82 24.33 -7.73
CA GLU A 4 1.49 24.16 -7.13
C GLU A 4 1.32 22.77 -6.51
N ILE A 5 1.87 21.71 -7.13
CA ILE A 5 1.88 20.36 -6.57
C ILE A 5 2.74 20.31 -5.31
N LYS A 6 3.98 20.84 -5.34
CA LYS A 6 4.84 20.94 -4.15
C LYS A 6 4.17 21.73 -3.03
N GLY A 7 3.55 22.87 -3.37
CA GLY A 7 2.80 23.70 -2.44
C GLY A 7 1.61 22.96 -1.80
N ALA A 8 0.95 22.06 -2.55
CA ALA A 8 -0.11 21.23 -1.99
C ALA A 8 0.38 20.27 -0.90
N ILE A 9 1.55 19.66 -1.10
CA ILE A 9 2.20 18.79 -0.12
C ILE A 9 2.62 19.61 1.12
N GLN A 10 3.28 20.76 0.91
CA GLN A 10 3.80 21.60 2.01
C GLN A 10 2.71 22.17 2.90
N ARG A 11 1.50 22.41 2.39
CA ARG A 11 0.39 22.92 3.21
C ARG A 11 0.02 21.99 4.37
N LEU A 12 0.33 20.70 4.27
CA LEU A 12 0.07 19.72 5.33
C LEU A 12 1.19 19.66 6.39
N ALA A 13 2.39 20.14 6.07
CA ALA A 13 3.56 19.99 6.93
C ALA A 13 3.48 20.68 8.31
N PRO A 14 2.91 21.88 8.49
CA PRO A 14 2.98 22.59 9.78
C PRO A 14 2.33 21.87 10.98
N GLU A 15 1.39 20.95 10.72
CA GLU A 15 0.63 20.24 11.75
C GLU A 15 0.97 18.75 11.82
N ASN A 16 1.92 18.25 11.01
CA ASN A 16 2.19 16.82 10.85
C ASN A 16 3.70 16.55 10.82
N ASP A 17 4.15 15.59 11.62
CA ASP A 17 5.56 15.13 11.60
C ASP A 17 5.92 14.41 10.29
N VAL A 18 4.95 13.68 9.71
CA VAL A 18 5.11 12.91 8.47
C VAL A 18 3.88 13.10 7.58
N VAL A 19 4.10 13.38 6.29
CA VAL A 19 3.05 13.47 5.27
C VAL A 19 3.24 12.35 4.26
N ILE A 20 2.29 11.40 4.22
CA ILE A 20 2.26 10.34 3.21
C ILE A 20 1.49 10.87 2.00
N THR A 21 2.18 11.04 0.86
CA THR A 21 1.59 11.48 -0.39
C THR A 21 1.56 10.33 -1.39
N GLU A 22 0.37 9.84 -1.73
CA GLU A 22 0.19 8.88 -2.82
C GLU A 22 0.20 9.62 -4.16
N ILE A 23 1.02 9.15 -5.11
CA ILE A 23 1.00 9.62 -6.50
C ILE A 23 0.18 8.62 -7.31
N GLY A 24 -1.01 9.04 -7.72
CA GLY A 24 -1.88 8.22 -8.56
C GLY A 24 -1.32 8.02 -9.97
N GLY A 25 -1.81 6.98 -10.65
CA GLY A 25 -1.35 6.58 -11.98
C GLY A 25 -0.22 5.55 -11.94
N THR A 26 0.34 5.22 -13.10
CA THR A 26 1.49 4.31 -13.20
C THR A 26 2.72 5.08 -13.63
N VAL A 27 3.89 4.69 -13.11
CA VAL A 27 5.17 5.21 -13.61
C VAL A 27 5.34 4.78 -15.07
N GLY A 28 5.62 5.76 -15.93
CA GLY A 28 5.70 5.58 -17.39
C GLY A 28 4.51 6.18 -18.14
N ASP A 29 3.41 6.46 -17.45
CA ASP A 29 2.27 7.16 -18.03
C ASP A 29 2.55 8.67 -18.16
N ILE A 30 2.09 9.27 -19.26
CA ILE A 30 2.33 10.68 -19.57
C ILE A 30 1.63 11.59 -18.56
N GLU A 31 0.47 11.17 -18.06
CA GLU A 31 -0.32 11.87 -17.06
C GLU A 31 0.41 12.02 -15.71
N SER A 32 1.31 11.08 -15.40
CA SER A 32 2.06 11.04 -14.13
C SER A 32 3.29 11.94 -14.13
N LEU A 33 3.83 12.32 -15.31
CA LEU A 33 5.09 13.06 -15.44
C LEU A 33 5.14 14.37 -14.63
N PRO A 34 4.09 15.22 -14.62
CA PRO A 34 4.07 16.43 -13.78
C PRO A 34 4.26 16.15 -12.29
N PHE A 35 3.61 15.10 -11.78
CA PHE A 35 3.67 14.73 -10.37
C PHE A 35 5.05 14.17 -10.02
N LEU A 36 5.60 13.31 -10.88
CA LEU A 36 6.92 12.73 -10.67
C LEU A 36 8.01 13.82 -10.71
N GLU A 37 7.95 14.76 -11.64
CA GLU A 37 8.87 15.89 -11.66
C GLU A 37 8.73 16.78 -10.42
N ALA A 38 7.50 17.01 -9.94
CA ALA A 38 7.26 17.78 -8.73
C ALA A 38 7.90 17.13 -7.49
N ILE A 39 7.69 15.83 -7.26
CA ILE A 39 8.28 15.14 -6.10
C ILE A 39 9.81 15.00 -6.22
N ARG A 40 10.33 14.88 -7.44
CA ARG A 40 11.78 14.87 -7.69
C ARG A 40 12.42 16.20 -7.27
N GLN A 41 11.83 17.32 -7.67
CA GLN A 41 12.25 18.65 -7.22
C GLN A 41 12.05 18.81 -5.71
N PHE A 42 10.95 18.31 -5.17
CA PHE A 42 10.64 18.38 -3.74
C PHE A 42 11.75 17.78 -2.86
N ARG A 43 12.28 16.62 -3.24
CA ARG A 43 13.43 16.00 -2.54
C ARG A 43 14.71 16.81 -2.69
N VAL A 44 14.91 17.52 -3.79
CA VAL A 44 16.07 18.43 -3.95
C VAL A 44 15.92 19.64 -3.03
N ASP A 45 14.70 20.20 -2.94
CA ASP A 45 14.41 21.39 -2.14
C ASP A 45 14.53 21.10 -0.62
N LEU A 46 14.11 19.92 -0.17
CA LEU A 46 14.08 19.57 1.26
C LEU A 46 15.24 18.70 1.75
N GLY A 47 16.03 18.10 0.86
CA GLY A 47 17.08 17.15 1.24
C GLY A 47 16.60 15.70 1.29
N ARG A 48 17.56 14.77 1.28
CA ARG A 48 17.27 13.33 1.16
C ARG A 48 16.77 12.71 2.46
N GLU A 49 17.16 13.29 3.57
CA GLU A 49 16.81 12.93 4.94
C GLU A 49 15.36 13.31 5.29
N ASN A 50 14.75 14.24 4.53
CA ASN A 50 13.38 14.71 4.77
C ASN A 50 12.35 14.13 3.79
N VAL A 51 12.78 13.33 2.80
CA VAL A 51 11.88 12.77 1.78
C VAL A 51 12.28 11.33 1.45
N ILE A 52 11.32 10.42 1.61
CA ILE A 52 11.42 9.01 1.27
C ILE A 52 10.54 8.71 0.06
N PHE A 53 11.09 7.97 -0.91
CA PHE A 53 10.32 7.40 -2.00
C PHE A 53 10.06 5.91 -1.78
N VAL A 54 8.78 5.55 -1.69
CA VAL A 54 8.29 4.17 -1.63
C VAL A 54 7.67 3.83 -2.97
N HIS A 55 8.21 2.84 -3.67
CA HIS A 55 7.71 2.43 -4.99
C HIS A 55 7.01 1.07 -4.92
N LEU A 56 5.72 1.04 -5.26
CA LEU A 56 4.93 -0.18 -5.34
C LEU A 56 5.12 -0.85 -6.70
N THR A 57 5.38 -2.15 -6.69
CA THR A 57 5.65 -2.94 -7.90
C THR A 57 5.00 -4.31 -7.81
N LEU A 58 4.80 -4.97 -8.96
CA LEU A 58 4.26 -6.33 -9.05
C LEU A 58 5.37 -7.33 -9.39
N VAL A 59 5.49 -8.37 -8.56
CA VAL A 59 6.33 -9.55 -8.82
C VAL A 59 5.40 -10.72 -9.17
N PRO A 60 5.06 -10.90 -10.46
CA PRO A 60 4.09 -11.91 -10.86
C PRO A 60 4.68 -13.31 -10.82
N TYR A 61 3.84 -14.28 -10.48
CA TYR A 61 4.14 -15.70 -10.61
C TYR A 61 3.69 -16.20 -11.99
N ILE A 62 4.58 -16.88 -12.71
CA ILE A 62 4.28 -17.44 -14.03
C ILE A 62 4.01 -18.93 -13.87
N ALA A 63 2.72 -19.30 -13.77
CA ALA A 63 2.30 -20.68 -13.54
C ALA A 63 2.87 -21.68 -14.56
N ALA A 64 3.00 -21.29 -15.83
CA ALA A 64 3.57 -22.14 -16.87
C ALA A 64 5.07 -22.45 -16.68
N ALA A 65 5.80 -21.59 -15.95
CA ALA A 65 7.23 -21.74 -15.68
C ALA A 65 7.52 -22.12 -14.22
N GLY A 66 6.54 -22.03 -13.33
CA GLY A 66 6.69 -22.35 -11.91
C GLY A 66 7.58 -21.37 -11.13
N GLU A 67 7.71 -20.12 -11.60
CA GLU A 67 8.66 -19.16 -11.03
C GLU A 67 8.11 -17.73 -10.94
N LEU A 68 8.61 -17.00 -9.95
CA LEU A 68 8.40 -15.56 -9.79
C LEU A 68 9.30 -14.77 -10.73
N LYS A 69 8.75 -13.73 -11.36
CA LYS A 69 9.50 -12.87 -12.30
C LYS A 69 9.79 -11.50 -11.70
N THR A 70 11.06 -11.23 -11.45
CA THR A 70 11.55 -9.93 -10.94
C THR A 70 11.71 -8.86 -12.03
N LYS A 71 11.63 -9.26 -13.30
CA LYS A 71 11.93 -8.38 -14.45
C LYS A 71 10.95 -7.19 -14.59
N PRO A 72 9.63 -7.33 -14.37
CA PRO A 72 8.72 -6.18 -14.33
C PRO A 72 9.12 -5.13 -13.29
N THR A 73 9.50 -5.56 -12.08
CA THR A 73 10.02 -4.66 -11.03
C THR A 73 11.27 -3.92 -11.46
N GLN A 74 12.24 -4.64 -12.05
CA GLN A 74 13.48 -4.02 -12.54
C GLN A 74 13.20 -2.96 -13.62
N HIS A 75 12.29 -3.23 -14.55
CA HIS A 75 11.89 -2.27 -15.57
C HIS A 75 11.18 -1.06 -14.97
N SER A 76 10.23 -1.29 -14.06
CA SER A 76 9.49 -0.20 -13.41
C SER A 76 10.41 0.75 -12.63
N VAL A 77 11.38 0.21 -11.86
CA VAL A 77 12.37 1.03 -11.17
C VAL A 77 13.27 1.78 -12.16
N ARG A 78 13.66 1.14 -13.26
CA ARG A 78 14.47 1.81 -14.29
C ARG A 78 13.75 3.01 -14.91
N GLU A 79 12.45 2.90 -15.19
CA GLU A 79 11.65 4.04 -15.70
C GLU A 79 11.59 5.17 -14.66
N LEU A 80 11.43 4.83 -13.37
CA LEU A 80 11.48 5.80 -12.27
C LEU A 80 12.86 6.50 -12.15
N MET A 81 13.95 5.74 -12.34
CA MET A 81 15.31 6.27 -12.32
C MET A 81 15.64 7.14 -13.53
N GLN A 82 15.05 6.86 -14.71
CA GLN A 82 15.26 7.68 -15.91
C GLN A 82 14.78 9.13 -15.72
N ILE A 83 13.76 9.33 -14.90
CA ILE A 83 13.29 10.65 -14.51
C ILE A 83 13.99 11.19 -13.26
N GLY A 84 15.06 10.54 -12.78
CA GLY A 84 15.89 11.02 -11.68
C GLY A 84 15.36 10.72 -10.28
N ILE A 85 14.45 9.75 -10.14
CA ILE A 85 13.92 9.31 -8.84
C ILE A 85 14.52 7.94 -8.49
N GLN A 86 15.32 7.89 -7.43
CA GLN A 86 15.79 6.64 -6.84
C GLN A 86 14.82 6.25 -5.71
N PRO A 87 14.12 5.11 -5.80
CA PRO A 87 13.31 4.64 -4.67
C PRO A 87 14.21 4.26 -3.49
N ASP A 88 13.75 4.56 -2.29
CA ASP A 88 14.37 4.16 -1.03
C ASP A 88 13.81 2.79 -0.56
N PHE A 89 12.54 2.53 -0.89
CA PHE A 89 11.86 1.25 -0.60
C PHE A 89 11.11 0.74 -1.83
N LEU A 90 11.03 -0.59 -1.96
CA LEU A 90 10.20 -1.30 -2.92
C LEU A 90 9.17 -2.13 -2.17
N LEU A 91 7.89 -1.88 -2.42
CA LEU A 91 6.81 -2.75 -1.98
C LEU A 91 6.53 -3.74 -3.11
N CYS A 92 7.02 -4.96 -2.95
CA CYS A 92 6.92 -6.02 -3.95
C CYS A 92 5.62 -6.81 -3.76
N ARG A 93 4.55 -6.37 -4.41
CA ARG A 93 3.26 -7.07 -4.41
C ARG A 93 3.38 -8.42 -5.12
N THR A 94 2.90 -9.48 -4.48
CA THR A 94 3.02 -10.83 -5.03
C THR A 94 1.99 -11.80 -4.43
N GLU A 95 1.72 -12.89 -5.14
CA GLU A 95 0.85 -13.99 -4.69
C GLU A 95 1.63 -15.10 -3.97
N HIS A 96 2.96 -15.11 -4.07
CA HIS A 96 3.83 -16.15 -3.50
C HIS A 96 5.00 -15.53 -2.74
N GLU A 97 5.44 -16.21 -1.69
CA GLU A 97 6.60 -15.79 -0.89
C GLU A 97 7.86 -15.59 -1.77
N LEU A 98 8.54 -14.47 -1.53
CA LEU A 98 9.80 -14.10 -2.13
C LEU A 98 10.93 -14.75 -1.33
N SER A 99 11.68 -15.65 -1.97
CA SER A 99 12.91 -16.16 -1.37
C SER A 99 13.93 -15.03 -1.16
N ASP A 100 14.85 -15.22 -0.21
CA ASP A 100 15.95 -14.28 0.02
C ASP A 100 16.79 -14.05 -1.24
N GLU A 101 16.97 -15.07 -2.08
CA GLU A 101 17.66 -14.96 -3.37
C GLU A 101 16.92 -13.99 -4.31
N ILE A 102 15.60 -14.07 -4.39
CA ILE A 102 14.78 -13.16 -5.20
C ILE A 102 14.89 -11.73 -4.65
N ARG A 103 14.83 -11.55 -3.33
CA ARG A 103 14.95 -10.23 -2.69
C ARG A 103 16.33 -9.61 -2.93
N GLN A 104 17.41 -10.38 -2.76
CA GLN A 104 18.78 -9.95 -3.05
C GLN A 104 18.96 -9.59 -4.52
N LYS A 105 18.37 -10.37 -5.43
CA LYS A 105 18.38 -10.08 -6.86
C LYS A 105 17.67 -8.75 -7.15
N ILE A 106 16.49 -8.52 -6.59
CA ILE A 106 15.77 -7.26 -6.74
C ILE A 106 16.63 -6.10 -6.22
N ALA A 107 17.16 -6.19 -5.00
CA ALA A 107 18.02 -5.18 -4.39
C ALA A 107 19.21 -4.81 -5.30
N LEU A 108 19.95 -5.84 -5.76
CA LEU A 108 21.11 -5.66 -6.64
C LEU A 108 20.76 -4.96 -7.96
N PHE A 109 19.68 -5.36 -8.63
CA PHE A 109 19.31 -4.82 -9.94
C PHE A 109 18.61 -3.46 -9.88
N THR A 110 18.09 -3.07 -8.72
CA THR A 110 17.35 -1.80 -8.52
C THR A 110 18.12 -0.77 -7.72
N ASN A 111 19.31 -1.13 -7.21
CA ASN A 111 20.15 -0.29 -6.36
C ASN A 111 19.42 0.19 -5.09
N VAL A 112 18.49 -0.63 -4.60
CA VAL A 112 17.79 -0.43 -3.32
C VAL A 112 18.44 -1.33 -2.27
N GLN A 113 18.61 -0.82 -1.05
CA GLN A 113 19.13 -1.62 0.07
C GLN A 113 18.24 -2.84 0.32
N LEU A 114 18.80 -3.96 0.77
CA LEU A 114 18.05 -5.21 0.93
C LEU A 114 16.89 -5.05 1.93
N GLU A 115 17.12 -4.28 3.00
CA GLU A 115 16.11 -3.94 4.01
C GLU A 115 14.98 -3.07 3.43
N GLY A 116 15.24 -2.41 2.30
CA GLY A 116 14.25 -1.65 1.53
C GLY A 116 13.41 -2.49 0.57
N VAL A 117 13.71 -3.77 0.38
CA VAL A 117 12.91 -4.67 -0.47
C VAL A 117 11.92 -5.43 0.40
N ILE A 118 10.68 -4.94 0.43
CA ILE A 118 9.60 -5.41 1.28
C ILE A 118 8.66 -6.31 0.48
N GLU A 119 8.38 -7.49 1.00
CA GLU A 119 7.37 -8.36 0.43
C GLU A 119 5.96 -7.84 0.77
N CYS A 120 5.10 -7.75 -0.23
CA CYS A 120 3.68 -7.50 -0.03
C CYS A 120 2.88 -8.69 -0.57
N LEU A 121 2.97 -9.80 0.16
CA LEU A 121 2.20 -11.01 -0.13
C LEU A 121 0.70 -10.71 -0.02
N ASP A 122 -0.09 -11.26 -0.94
CA ASP A 122 -1.55 -11.15 -0.88
C ASP A 122 -2.09 -11.73 0.44
N VAL A 123 -2.85 -10.91 1.14
CA VAL A 123 -3.43 -11.22 2.45
C VAL A 123 -4.93 -11.47 2.35
N ALA A 124 -5.50 -12.19 3.32
CA ALA A 124 -6.93 -12.52 3.32
C ALA A 124 -7.82 -11.30 3.58
N THR A 125 -7.27 -10.26 4.21
CA THR A 125 -7.95 -8.98 4.41
C THR A 125 -6.97 -7.82 4.43
N ILE A 126 -7.41 -6.66 3.94
CA ILE A 126 -6.62 -5.41 3.94
C ILE A 126 -6.11 -5.02 5.33
N TYR A 127 -6.82 -5.45 6.39
CA TYR A 127 -6.42 -5.17 7.77
C TYR A 127 -5.17 -5.94 8.22
N GLU A 128 -4.76 -6.98 7.49
CA GLU A 128 -3.49 -7.69 7.75
C GLU A 128 -2.28 -6.95 7.22
N VAL A 129 -2.45 -6.01 6.27
CA VAL A 129 -1.34 -5.29 5.63
C VAL A 129 -0.45 -4.58 6.67
N PRO A 130 -0.96 -3.79 7.63
CA PRO A 130 -0.11 -3.14 8.63
C PRO A 130 0.66 -4.14 9.51
N LEU A 131 0.06 -5.29 9.83
CA LEU A 131 0.73 -6.33 10.62
C LEU A 131 1.88 -6.99 9.83
N SER A 132 1.66 -7.24 8.54
CA SER A 132 2.68 -7.79 7.64
C SER A 132 3.85 -6.82 7.43
N LEU A 133 3.56 -5.54 7.24
CA LEU A 133 4.60 -4.51 7.09
C LEU A 133 5.40 -4.32 8.39
N LYS A 134 4.73 -4.33 9.55
CA LYS A 134 5.41 -4.27 10.86
C LYS A 134 6.28 -5.50 11.11
N ALA A 135 5.83 -6.69 10.74
CA ALA A 135 6.62 -7.91 10.87
C ALA A 135 7.93 -7.88 10.07
N GLN A 136 7.98 -7.08 8.99
CA GLN A 136 9.18 -6.84 8.19
C GLN A 136 10.00 -5.61 8.64
N GLY A 137 9.57 -4.89 9.67
CA GLY A 137 10.28 -3.73 10.22
C GLY A 137 10.31 -2.50 9.31
N LEU A 138 9.39 -2.38 8.36
CA LEU A 138 9.37 -1.26 7.40
C LEU A 138 9.28 0.10 8.12
N ASP A 139 8.42 0.20 9.13
CA ASP A 139 8.25 1.41 9.92
C ASP A 139 9.53 1.81 10.67
N ASP A 140 10.24 0.84 11.26
CA ASP A 140 11.50 1.10 11.98
C ASP A 140 12.57 1.67 11.02
N VAL A 141 12.69 1.11 9.81
CA VAL A 141 13.66 1.60 8.80
C VAL A 141 13.24 2.96 8.23
N ILE A 142 11.94 3.24 8.11
CA ILE A 142 11.44 4.56 7.71
C ILE A 142 11.79 5.61 8.76
N LEU A 143 11.54 5.32 10.04
CA LEU A 143 11.84 6.23 11.15
C LEU A 143 13.34 6.52 11.24
N GLU A 144 14.19 5.51 11.10
CA GLU A 144 15.65 5.68 11.07
C GLU A 144 16.07 6.63 9.93
N ARG A 145 15.51 6.44 8.72
CA ARG A 145 15.85 7.28 7.55
C ARG A 145 15.38 8.73 7.70
N LEU A 146 14.25 8.95 8.36
CA LEU A 146 13.73 10.29 8.66
C LEU A 146 14.36 10.91 9.92
N GLN A 147 15.23 10.17 10.63
CA GLN A 147 15.82 10.60 11.90
C GLN A 147 14.75 10.95 12.95
N LEU A 148 13.66 10.17 12.97
CA LEU A 148 12.54 10.36 13.88
C LEU A 148 12.57 9.31 14.99
N ASP A 149 12.49 9.77 16.23
CA ASP A 149 12.31 8.91 17.39
C ASP A 149 10.83 8.70 17.66
N ALA A 150 10.37 7.46 17.61
CA ALA A 150 9.01 7.08 17.97
C ALA A 150 9.00 5.80 18.83
N PRO A 151 8.05 5.66 19.77
CA PRO A 151 7.89 4.42 20.52
C PRO A 151 7.39 3.30 19.60
N GLN A 152 7.64 2.05 20.00
CA GLN A 152 7.05 0.90 19.31
C GLN A 152 5.52 0.99 19.32
N PRO A 153 4.84 0.73 18.18
CA PRO A 153 3.39 0.87 18.09
C PRO A 153 2.68 -0.23 18.89
N ASP A 154 1.65 0.14 19.65
CA ASP A 154 0.72 -0.82 20.24
C ASP A 154 -0.31 -1.28 19.19
N LEU A 155 -0.06 -2.46 18.62
CA LEU A 155 -0.94 -3.09 17.62
C LEU A 155 -1.96 -4.05 18.24
N SER A 156 -2.15 -4.06 19.56
CA SER A 156 -3.10 -4.97 20.23
C SER A 156 -4.54 -4.79 19.73
N GLY A 157 -4.99 -3.54 19.58
CA GLY A 157 -6.31 -3.21 19.04
C GLY A 157 -6.48 -3.68 17.59
N TRP A 158 -5.46 -3.46 16.75
CA TRP A 158 -5.45 -3.86 15.35
C TRP A 158 -5.45 -5.39 15.19
N THR A 159 -4.63 -6.06 15.99
CA THR A 159 -4.56 -7.54 16.03
C THR A 159 -5.90 -8.14 16.44
N LYS A 160 -6.57 -7.53 17.44
CA LYS A 160 -7.91 -7.93 17.86
C LYS A 160 -8.94 -7.72 16.76
N MET A 161 -8.88 -6.59 16.04
CA MET A 161 -9.74 -6.30 14.89
C MET A 161 -9.61 -7.36 13.80
N VAL A 162 -8.38 -7.68 13.38
CA VAL A 162 -8.09 -8.73 12.40
C VAL A 162 -8.59 -10.10 12.87
N ARG A 163 -8.37 -10.44 14.15
CA ARG A 163 -8.85 -11.70 14.75
C ARG A 163 -10.36 -11.82 14.65
N ARG A 164 -11.10 -10.79 15.03
CA ARG A 164 -12.58 -10.76 14.97
C ARG A 164 -13.10 -10.81 13.52
N PHE A 165 -12.42 -10.14 12.59
CA PHE A 165 -12.77 -10.23 11.17
C PHE A 165 -12.63 -11.66 10.64
N LYS A 166 -11.49 -12.32 10.93
CA LYS A 166 -11.20 -13.67 10.40
C LYS A 166 -11.98 -14.78 11.11
N LYS A 167 -12.25 -14.61 12.41
CA LYS A 167 -12.89 -15.62 13.27
C LYS A 167 -13.85 -14.95 14.26
N PRO A 168 -15.02 -14.48 13.80
CA PRO A 168 -16.05 -13.94 14.68
C PRO A 168 -16.67 -15.07 15.52
N GLU A 169 -16.90 -14.83 16.81
CA GLU A 169 -17.42 -15.85 17.75
C GLU A 169 -18.92 -15.68 18.01
N SER A 170 -19.49 -14.52 17.68
CA SER A 170 -20.88 -14.16 18.02
C SER A 170 -21.90 -14.46 16.91
N GLY A 171 -21.48 -15.13 15.82
CA GLY A 171 -22.35 -15.62 14.75
C GLY A 171 -22.26 -14.82 13.45
N GLU A 172 -23.38 -14.78 12.70
CA GLU A 172 -23.47 -14.14 11.39
C GLU A 172 -24.71 -13.23 11.30
N ALA A 173 -24.54 -12.04 10.72
CA ALA A 173 -25.61 -11.12 10.36
C ALA A 173 -25.68 -11.01 8.84
N ARG A 174 -26.85 -11.30 8.27
CA ARG A 174 -27.13 -11.10 6.85
C ARG A 174 -27.79 -9.76 6.65
N ILE A 175 -27.25 -8.97 5.73
CA ILE A 175 -27.71 -7.61 5.46
C ILE A 175 -27.97 -7.49 3.97
N ALA A 176 -29.23 -7.26 3.59
CA ALA A 176 -29.58 -6.93 2.23
C ALA A 176 -29.39 -5.42 2.01
N VAL A 177 -28.62 -5.05 0.98
CA VAL A 177 -28.42 -3.67 0.55
C VAL A 177 -29.03 -3.51 -0.83
N VAL A 178 -30.06 -2.67 -0.93
CA VAL A 178 -30.75 -2.37 -2.19
C VAL A 178 -30.05 -1.20 -2.88
N GLY A 179 -29.55 -1.42 -4.08
CA GLY A 179 -28.78 -0.44 -4.84
C GLY A 179 -29.11 -0.45 -6.33
N LYS A 180 -28.76 0.64 -7.01
CA LYS A 180 -28.98 0.78 -8.46
C LYS A 180 -27.89 0.09 -9.29
N TYR A 181 -26.66 0.07 -8.79
CA TYR A 181 -25.48 -0.45 -9.49
C TYR A 181 -24.84 -1.62 -8.73
N THR A 182 -25.61 -2.65 -8.42
CA THR A 182 -25.15 -3.79 -7.59
C THR A 182 -24.02 -4.60 -8.21
N ASN A 183 -23.83 -4.53 -9.52
CA ASN A 183 -22.75 -5.22 -10.24
C ASN A 183 -21.40 -4.49 -10.15
N LEU A 184 -21.35 -3.26 -9.64
CA LEU A 184 -20.12 -2.48 -9.50
C LEU A 184 -19.75 -2.40 -8.02
N VAL A 185 -19.00 -3.40 -7.53
CA VAL A 185 -18.60 -3.54 -6.11
C VAL A 185 -17.95 -2.26 -5.57
N ASP A 186 -17.19 -1.54 -6.40
CA ASP A 186 -16.50 -0.31 -6.00
C ASP A 186 -17.45 0.85 -5.70
N SER A 187 -18.65 0.89 -6.31
CA SER A 187 -19.63 1.98 -6.09
C SER A 187 -20.13 2.04 -4.65
N TYR A 188 -20.00 0.94 -3.91
CA TYR A 188 -20.48 0.82 -2.54
C TYR A 188 -19.38 0.42 -1.55
N LYS A 189 -18.10 0.57 -1.93
CA LYS A 189 -16.97 0.14 -1.11
C LYS A 189 -17.04 0.70 0.32
N SER A 190 -17.25 2.01 0.48
CA SER A 190 -17.34 2.63 1.81
C SER A 190 -18.51 2.12 2.65
N ILE A 191 -19.65 1.79 2.02
CA ILE A 191 -20.81 1.21 2.71
C ILE A 191 -20.48 -0.22 3.17
N GLN A 192 -19.87 -1.01 2.30
CA GLN A 192 -19.44 -2.36 2.62
C GLN A 192 -18.45 -2.37 3.80
N GLU A 193 -17.45 -1.49 3.77
CA GLU A 193 -16.47 -1.37 4.87
C GLU A 193 -17.14 -0.93 6.18
N ALA A 194 -18.08 0.02 6.14
CA ALA A 194 -18.81 0.44 7.34
C ALA A 194 -19.62 -0.71 7.97
N LEU A 195 -20.28 -1.52 7.14
CA LEU A 195 -21.00 -2.71 7.60
C LEU A 195 -20.05 -3.75 8.18
N ILE A 196 -18.91 -4.01 7.52
CA ILE A 196 -17.87 -4.91 8.02
C ILE A 196 -17.34 -4.43 9.38
N HIS A 197 -17.04 -3.14 9.55
CA HIS A 197 -16.61 -2.56 10.82
C HIS A 197 -17.66 -2.72 11.91
N GLY A 198 -18.94 -2.56 11.58
CA GLY A 198 -20.06 -2.87 12.47
C GLY A 198 -20.04 -4.34 12.93
N GLY A 199 -19.80 -5.27 12.00
CA GLY A 199 -19.59 -6.68 12.30
C GLY A 199 -18.42 -6.94 13.24
N ILE A 200 -17.25 -6.38 12.93
CA ILE A 200 -16.03 -6.53 13.74
C ILE A 200 -16.24 -5.99 15.18
N SER A 201 -16.91 -4.86 15.32
CA SER A 201 -17.19 -4.27 16.64
C SER A 201 -18.06 -5.20 17.51
N ASN A 202 -19.04 -5.85 16.87
CA ASN A 202 -19.98 -6.79 17.50
C ASN A 202 -19.50 -8.24 17.49
N ASP A 203 -18.30 -8.53 16.98
CA ASP A 203 -17.75 -9.88 16.84
C ASP A 203 -18.63 -10.85 16.02
N VAL A 204 -19.27 -10.31 14.98
CA VAL A 204 -20.19 -11.01 14.08
C VAL A 204 -19.67 -10.95 12.65
N LYS A 205 -19.83 -12.06 11.90
CA LYS A 205 -19.60 -12.07 10.45
C LYS A 205 -20.72 -11.31 9.75
N VAL A 206 -20.40 -10.29 8.96
CA VAL A 206 -21.39 -9.61 8.12
C VAL A 206 -21.36 -10.19 6.71
N SER A 207 -22.50 -10.73 6.29
CA SER A 207 -22.73 -11.22 4.92
C SER A 207 -23.66 -10.23 4.21
N VAL A 208 -23.10 -9.46 3.27
CA VAL A 208 -23.86 -8.46 2.51
C VAL A 208 -24.43 -9.10 1.24
N GLU A 209 -25.74 -8.98 1.05
CA GLU A 209 -26.45 -9.37 -0.16
C GLU A 209 -26.85 -8.11 -0.92
N TRP A 210 -26.36 -7.96 -2.15
CA TRP A 210 -26.64 -6.80 -2.99
C TRP A 210 -27.85 -7.07 -3.88
N LEU A 211 -28.92 -6.31 -3.67
CA LEU A 211 -30.17 -6.44 -4.41
C LEU A 211 -30.35 -5.27 -5.37
N SER A 212 -30.69 -5.56 -6.63
CA SER A 212 -30.97 -4.52 -7.62
C SER A 212 -32.28 -3.81 -7.29
N SER A 213 -32.24 -2.48 -7.20
CA SER A 213 -33.47 -1.68 -7.05
C SER A 213 -34.36 -1.70 -8.29
N GLU A 214 -33.86 -2.21 -9.43
CA GLU A 214 -34.65 -2.35 -10.66
C GLU A 214 -35.41 -3.68 -10.73
N GLU A 215 -35.08 -4.62 -9.83
CA GLU A 215 -35.68 -5.96 -9.75
C GLU A 215 -36.68 -6.10 -8.57
N ILE A 216 -36.95 -4.99 -7.86
CA ILE A 216 -37.88 -4.87 -6.72
C ILE A 216 -38.94 -3.83 -7.05
#